data_AF-A0A969HXX2-F1
#
_entry.id   AF-A0A969HXX2-F1
#
_cell.length_a   1.000
_cell.length_b   1.000
_cell.length_c   1.000
_cell.angle_alpha   90.00
_cell.angle_beta   90.00
_cell.angle_gamma   90.00
#
_symmetry.space_group_name_H-M   'P 1'
#
loop_
_entity.id
_entity.type
_entity.pdbx_description
1 polymer ?
#
loop_
_entity_poly.entity_id
_entity_poly.type
_entity_poly.pdbx_seq_one_letter_code
_entity_poly.pdbx_strand_id
1 'polypeptide(L)'
;MLEFYRTRDCEACAEIRQILADMVVSHRLITVEAGQPVLGLPAGTVPPVLKDADRVVVGGPAIAAYLSDLAALVNEWRYTSNCSCSLFIDDE
;
A
#
# COMPACT_ATOMS: atom_id res chain seq x y z
N MET A 1 -1.67 -6.15 -6.29
CA MET A 1 -1.46 -4.78 -6.80
C MET A 1 -2.35 -3.88 -6.00
N LEU A 2 -1.77 -2.88 -5.34
CA LEU A 2 -2.49 -2.02 -4.41
C LEU A 2 -3.21 -0.90 -5.15
N GLU A 3 -4.45 -0.61 -4.80
CA GLU A 3 -5.23 0.50 -5.35
C GLU A 3 -5.53 1.49 -4.21
N PHE A 4 -5.02 2.71 -4.30
CA PHE A 4 -5.26 3.75 -3.31
C PHE A 4 -6.18 4.84 -3.88
N TYR A 5 -7.38 4.91 -3.33
CA TYR A 5 -8.41 5.88 -3.68
C TYR A 5 -8.35 7.07 -2.74
N ARG A 6 -8.19 8.27 -3.31
CA ARG A 6 -8.11 9.53 -2.58
C ARG A 6 -8.98 10.61 -3.20
N THR A 7 -9.38 11.60 -2.40
CA THR A 7 -9.89 12.87 -2.93
C THR A 7 -8.73 13.81 -3.27
N ARG A 8 -8.99 14.83 -4.10
CA ARG A 8 -7.99 15.85 -4.45
C ARG A 8 -7.44 16.60 -3.23
N ASP A 9 -8.29 16.83 -2.23
CA ASP A 9 -8.02 17.69 -1.08
C ASP A 9 -7.57 16.92 0.18
N CYS A 10 -7.10 15.69 0.01
CA CYS A 10 -6.74 14.84 1.14
C CYS A 10 -5.28 15.04 1.54
N GLU A 11 -5.02 15.94 2.49
CA GLU A 11 -3.67 16.20 3.02
C GLU A 11 -3.07 14.94 3.68
N ALA A 12 -3.88 14.21 4.45
CA ALA A 12 -3.52 12.91 5.04
C ALA A 12 -3.15 11.83 4.01
N CYS A 13 -3.55 12.00 2.74
CA CYS A 13 -3.20 11.07 1.67
C CYS A 13 -1.79 11.27 1.13
N ALA A 14 -1.12 12.39 1.46
CA ALA A 14 0.26 12.63 1.07
C ALA A 14 1.22 11.66 1.78
N GLU A 15 1.03 11.45 3.08
CA GLU A 15 1.85 10.55 3.90
C GLU A 15 1.69 9.09 3.43
N ILE A 16 0.45 8.65 3.21
CA ILE A 16 0.14 7.31 2.66
C ILE A 16 0.83 7.09 1.30
N ARG A 17 0.84 8.11 0.44
CA ARG A 17 1.51 8.04 -0.87
C ARG A 17 3.03 7.89 -0.73
N GLN A 18 3.64 8.59 0.22
CA GLN A 18 5.08 8.46 0.47
C GLN A 18 5.44 7.05 0.93
N ILE A 19 4.67 6.48 1.86
CA ILE A 19 4.87 5.10 2.34
C ILE A 19 4.76 4.10 1.18
N LEU A 20 3.73 4.24 0.34
CA LEU A 20 3.56 3.38 -0.85
C LEU A 20 4.73 3.49 -1.85
N ALA A 21 5.32 4.68 -1.99
CA ALA A 21 6.48 4.89 -2.85
C ALA A 21 7.76 4.28 -2.25
N ASP A 22 7.95 4.38 -0.94
CA ASP A 22 9.13 3.86 -0.23
C ASP A 22 9.19 2.32 -0.25
N MET A 23 8.04 1.66 -0.09
CA MET A 23 7.96 0.19 -0.09
C MET A 23 8.25 -0.45 -1.47
N VAL A 24 8.40 0.33 -2.55
CA VAL A 24 8.62 -0.14 -3.93
C VAL A 24 7.56 -1.16 -4.38
N VAL A 25 6.36 -1.08 -3.81
CA VAL A 25 5.24 -1.96 -4.16
C VAL A 25 4.50 -1.39 -5.36
N SER A 26 4.06 -2.28 -6.25
CA SER A 26 3.20 -1.88 -7.36
C SER A 26 1.86 -1.37 -6.85
N HIS A 27 1.64 -0.07 -6.97
CA HIS A 27 0.44 0.61 -6.51
C HIS A 27 -0.16 1.52 -7.59
N ARG A 28 -1.47 1.71 -7.55
CA ARG A 28 -2.25 2.60 -8.42
C ARG A 28 -2.91 3.69 -7.60
N LEU A 29 -2.67 4.94 -7.96
CA LEU A 29 -3.34 6.09 -7.35
C LEU A 29 -4.58 6.44 -8.17
N ILE A 30 -5.73 6.46 -7.51
CA ILE A 30 -7.03 6.77 -8.14
C ILE A 30 -7.59 7.98 -7.41
N THR A 31 -7.75 9.09 -8.14
CA THR A 31 -8.32 10.30 -7.58
C THR A 31 -9.81 10.33 -7.90
N VAL A 32 -10.63 10.45 -6.87
CA VAL A 32 -12.09 10.45 -6.99
C VAL A 32 -12.64 11.77 -6.45
N GLU A 33 -13.74 12.24 -7.04
CA GLU A 33 -14.43 13.42 -6.53
C GLU A 33 -15.28 13.06 -5.31
N ALA A 34 -15.38 13.99 -4.35
CA ALA A 34 -16.18 13.78 -3.16
C ALA A 34 -17.65 13.56 -3.54
N GLY A 35 -18.27 12.51 -3.00
CA GLY A 35 -19.67 12.17 -3.27
C GLY A 35 -19.90 11.37 -4.54
N GLN A 36 -18.86 11.03 -5.32
CA GLN A 36 -19.04 10.10 -6.43
C GLN A 36 -18.85 8.64 -5.99
N PRO A 37 -19.73 7.72 -6.44
CA PRO A 37 -19.54 6.30 -6.22
C PRO A 37 -18.31 5.81 -6.98
N VAL A 38 -17.48 5.05 -6.29
CA VAL A 38 -16.25 4.50 -6.86
C VAL A 38 -16.51 3.07 -7.31
N LEU A 39 -16.33 2.80 -8.60
CA LEU A 39 -16.44 1.46 -9.16
C LEU A 39 -15.45 0.51 -8.48
N GLY A 40 -15.97 -0.60 -7.95
CA GLY A 40 -15.18 -1.62 -7.24
C GLY A 40 -15.03 -1.40 -5.73
N LEU A 41 -15.71 -0.40 -5.15
CA LEU A 41 -15.86 -0.24 -3.70
C LEU A 41 -17.33 -0.43 -3.28
N PRO A 42 -17.59 -0.90 -2.04
CA PRO A 42 -18.95 -0.99 -1.53
C PRO A 42 -19.61 0.40 -1.46
N ALA A 43 -20.92 0.44 -1.67
CA ALA A 43 -21.68 1.68 -1.65
C ALA A 43 -21.54 2.39 -0.29
N GLY A 44 -21.35 3.71 -0.32
CA GLY A 44 -21.14 4.51 0.89
C GLY A 44 -19.69 4.57 1.40
N THR A 45 -18.75 3.92 0.71
CA THR A 45 -17.33 4.04 1.08
C THR A 45 -16.81 5.45 0.77
N VAL A 46 -16.25 6.12 1.78
CA VAL A 46 -15.68 7.46 1.65
C VAL A 46 -14.15 7.36 1.65
N PRO A 47 -13.46 7.98 0.68
CA PRO A 47 -12.00 8.10 0.70
C PRO A 47 -11.49 8.80 1.97
N PRO A 48 -10.28 8.47 2.46
CA PRO A 48 -9.27 7.60 1.85
C PRO A 48 -9.58 6.11 1.99
N VAL A 49 -9.30 5.35 0.92
CA VAL A 49 -9.49 3.89 0.87
C VAL A 49 -8.30 3.23 0.19
N LEU A 50 -7.80 2.16 0.78
CA LEU A 50 -6.83 1.27 0.16
C LEU A 50 -7.49 -0.07 -0.13
N LYS A 51 -7.32 -0.56 -1.35
CA LYS A 51 -7.78 -1.89 -1.77
C LYS A 51 -6.58 -2.73 -2.16
N ASP A 52 -6.50 -3.92 -1.55
CA ASP A 52 -5.53 -4.95 -1.87
C ASP A 52 -6.26 -6.22 -2.31
N ALA A 53 -6.33 -6.45 -3.61
CA ALA A 53 -7.11 -7.53 -4.22
C ALA A 53 -8.58 -7.55 -3.73
N ASP A 54 -8.91 -8.45 -2.80
CA ASP A 54 -10.26 -8.62 -2.22
C ASP A 54 -10.46 -7.82 -0.91
N ARG A 55 -9.37 -7.32 -0.33
CA ARG A 55 -9.41 -6.59 0.94
C ARG A 55 -9.60 -5.10 0.70
N VAL A 56 -10.55 -4.50 1.41
CA VAL A 56 -10.80 -3.05 1.41
C VAL A 56 -10.53 -2.50 2.81
N VAL A 57 -9.64 -1.51 2.90
CA VAL A 57 -9.26 -0.82 4.12
C VAL A 57 -9.67 0.65 4.00
N VAL A 58 -10.52 1.11 4.91
CA VAL A 58 -11.12 2.45 4.85
C VAL A 58 -10.61 3.29 6.00
N GLY A 59 -10.26 4.55 5.72
CA GLY A 59 -9.83 5.53 6.71
C GLY A 59 -8.31 5.55 6.92
N GLY A 60 -7.78 6.77 7.11
CA GLY A 60 -6.34 7.02 7.23
C GLY A 60 -5.62 6.14 8.27
N PRO A 61 -6.10 6.06 9.52
CA PRO A 61 -5.43 5.27 10.57
C PRO A 61 -5.36 3.78 10.25
N ALA A 62 -6.44 3.20 9.72
CA ALA A 62 -6.49 1.79 9.35
C ALA A 62 -5.56 1.50 8.15
N ILE A 63 -5.51 2.41 7.18
CA ILE A 63 -4.61 2.31 6.04
C ILE A 63 -3.15 2.41 6.50
N ALA A 64 -2.81 3.35 7.38
CA ALA A 64 -1.46 3.48 7.94
C ALA A 64 -1.02 2.22 8.69
N ALA A 65 -1.89 1.67 9.55
CA ALA A 65 -1.62 0.43 10.27
C ALA A 65 -1.40 -0.76 9.31
N TYR A 66 -2.24 -0.88 8.28
CA TYR A 66 -2.10 -1.94 7.27
C TYR A 66 -0.81 -1.80 6.45
N LEU A 67 -0.44 -0.57 6.06
CA LEU A 67 0.82 -0.32 5.35
C LEU A 67 2.03 -0.58 6.23
N SER A 68 1.97 -0.29 7.53
CA SER A 68 3.05 -0.62 8.47
C SER A 68 3.25 -2.13 8.59
N ASP A 69 2.17 -2.91 8.65
CA ASP A 69 2.23 -4.38 8.67
C ASP A 69 2.80 -4.92 7.35
N LEU A 70 2.34 -4.38 6.22
CA LEU A 70 2.83 -4.76 4.90
C LEU A 70 4.31 -4.39 4.70
N ALA A 71 4.75 -3.24 5.22
CA ALA A 71 6.16 -2.85 5.22
C ALA A 71 7.02 -3.80 6.04
N ALA A 72 6.54 -4.23 7.21
CA ALA A 72 7.25 -5.21 8.04
C ALA A 72 7.40 -6.55 7.31
N LEU A 73 6.33 -7.02 6.65
CA LEU A 73 6.38 -8.21 5.80
C LEU A 73 7.38 -8.03 4.65
N VAL A 74 7.30 -6.95 3.87
CA VAL A 74 8.24 -6.69 2.77
C VAL A 74 9.69 -6.66 3.27
N ASN A 75 9.95 -6.06 4.44
CA ASN A 75 11.27 -6.02 5.03
C ASN A 75 11.76 -7.41 5.50
N GLU A 76 10.90 -8.22 6.09
CA GLU A 76 11.20 -9.61 6.45
C GLU A 76 11.54 -10.44 5.21
N TRP A 77 10.80 -10.27 4.13
CA TRP A 77 11.05 -10.95 2.86
C TRP A 77 12.37 -10.49 2.23
N ARG A 78 12.66 -9.18 2.30
CA ARG A 78 13.94 -8.61 1.86
C ARG A 78 15.11 -9.21 2.65
N TYR A 79 14.96 -9.34 3.97
CA TYR A 79 15.97 -9.95 4.83
C TYR A 79 16.19 -11.44 4.48
N THR A 80 15.10 -12.19 4.30
CA THR A 80 15.15 -13.63 3.99
C THR A 80 15.72 -13.90 2.58
N SER A 81 15.43 -13.03 1.61
CA SER A 81 16.00 -13.09 0.26
C SER A 81 17.50 -12.78 0.26
N ASN A 82 17.95 -11.88 1.16
CA ASN A 82 19.36 -11.53 1.32
C ASN A 82 20.16 -12.61 2.05
N CYS A 83 19.51 -13.47 2.85
CA CYS A 83 20.12 -14.64 3.47
C CYS A 83 20.22 -15.87 2.54
N SER A 84 19.59 -15.84 1.36
CA SER A 84 19.61 -16.97 0.42
C SER A 84 20.71 -16.88 -0.65
N CYS A 85 21.61 -15.89 -0.57
CA CYS A 85 22.81 -15.76 -1.43
C CYS A 85 24.12 -15.90 -0.64
N SER A 86 24.20 -16.91 0.23
CA SER A 86 25.46 -17.41 0.77
C SER A 86 25.65 -18.88 0.36
N LEU A 87 25.63 -19.17 -0.94
CA LEU A 87 26.18 -20.42 -1.47
C LEU A 87 27.40 -20.08 -2.34
N PHE A 88 28.56 -20.34 -1.74
CA PHE A 88 29.85 -20.73 -2.33
C PHE A 88 30.38 -19.95 -3.53
N ILE A 89 31.36 -19.08 -3.28
CA ILE A 89 32.63 -19.08 -4.03
C ILE A 89 33.74 -18.75 -3.03
N ASP A 90 34.28 -19.79 -2.38
CA ASP A 90 35.64 -19.78 -1.86
C ASP A 90 36.44 -20.54 -2.93
N ASP A 91 37.02 -19.78 -3.85
CA ASP A 91 37.98 -20.26 -4.85
C ASP A 91 39.28 -19.52 -4.52
N GLU A 92 40.13 -20.16 -3.70
CA GLU A 92 41.57 -20.40 -3.93
C GLU A 92 42.28 -20.89 -2.64
#